data_AF-A0A7J7PVD4-F1
#
_entry.id   AF-A0A7J7PVD4-F1
#
_cell.length_a   1.000
_cell.length_b   1.000
_cell.length_c   1.000
_cell.angle_alpha   90.00
_cell.angle_beta   90.00
_cell.angle_gamma   90.00
#
_symmetry.space_group_name_H-M   'P 1'
#
loop_
_entity.id
_entity.type
_entity.pdbx_description
1 polymer ?
#
loop_
_entity_poly.entity_id
_entity_poly.type
_entity_poly.pdbx_seq_one_letter_code
_entity_poly.pdbx_strand_id
1 'polypeptide(L)'
;MSWTRCRRACAPAPLDANKNGLQDWWLWILPLPAASELSSGAIVRLLHTAIDFVGESVRGLYAIVAMFLRLPAAATISVDDMAQLLQAALQCNIATFTLLDGIWELPAAVQLRNKAAVQLLRMAADPTNKNVTGQHAFVQELCSLLAAATISSEDMEQLLQAALKRKPGAFASFDYDLLELPPALELSADAIVRLLRTAINSVEEFNGAKRLVKRLLSLPAAATISSEDTEQLLPAALHVTQQAAGAAAAGPGSSSGGLVRQLSGRGSTHGMQQQQQQVMQQAAGAAAATPGISSLGALRQLSGRGSEYGSMQQQQQQQAAGSGCCYCCRSPWQWSGL
;
A
#
# COMPACT_ATOMS: atom_id res chain seq x y z
N MET A 1 21.23 50.10 9.17
CA MET A 1 21.27 50.02 7.69
C MET A 1 20.05 49.22 7.24
N SER A 2 19.15 49.83 6.46
CA SER A 2 17.77 49.34 6.28
C SER A 2 17.65 48.21 5.27
N TRP A 3 17.03 47.10 5.70
CA TRP A 3 16.68 45.90 4.92
C TRP A 3 15.90 46.20 3.61
N THR A 4 15.30 47.39 3.50
CA THR A 4 14.45 47.81 2.38
C THR A 4 15.19 48.16 1.08
N ARG A 5 16.50 48.40 1.09
CA ARG A 5 17.24 48.79 -0.15
C ARG A 5 17.77 47.62 -0.97
N CYS A 6 18.02 46.46 -0.39
CA CYS A 6 18.59 45.32 -1.13
C CYS A 6 17.56 44.57 -2.00
N ARG A 7 16.26 44.65 -1.70
CA ARG A 7 15.21 43.95 -2.47
C ARG A 7 14.90 44.57 -3.83
N ARG A 8 15.22 45.84 -4.07
CA ARG A 8 14.83 46.54 -5.31
C ARG A 8 15.74 46.21 -6.50
N ALA A 9 16.90 45.58 -6.27
CA ALA A 9 17.86 45.24 -7.32
C ALA A 9 17.76 43.78 -7.84
N CYS A 10 16.90 42.95 -7.23
CA CYS A 10 16.75 41.54 -7.60
C CYS A 10 15.27 41.15 -7.82
N ALA A 11 14.42 42.07 -8.26
CA ALA A 11 13.09 41.71 -8.72
C ALA A 11 13.21 41.16 -10.16
N PRO A 12 12.97 39.86 -10.41
CA PRO A 12 12.96 39.34 -11.78
C PRO A 12 11.81 39.97 -12.57
N ALA A 13 12.01 40.10 -13.88
CA ALA A 13 11.00 40.60 -14.80
C ALA A 13 9.69 39.78 -14.71
N PRO A 14 8.51 40.40 -14.93
CA PRO A 14 7.23 39.71 -14.91
C PRO A 14 7.22 38.63 -16.00
N LEU A 15 7.13 37.37 -15.58
CA LEU A 15 7.08 36.20 -16.47
C LEU A 15 5.68 36.07 -17.05
N ASP A 16 5.60 35.94 -18.37
CA ASP A 16 4.39 35.57 -19.09
C ASP A 16 3.80 34.29 -18.49
N ALA A 17 2.49 34.32 -18.22
CA ALA A 17 1.71 33.27 -17.58
C ALA A 17 1.59 32.01 -18.45
N ASN A 18 2.70 31.29 -18.63
CA ASN A 18 2.69 29.91 -19.06
C ASN A 18 2.11 29.04 -17.93
N LYS A 19 1.50 27.88 -18.23
CA LYS A 19 0.91 26.96 -17.23
C LYS A 19 1.90 26.50 -16.14
N ASN A 20 3.19 26.72 -16.37
CA ASN A 20 4.26 26.49 -15.39
C ASN A 20 4.51 27.67 -14.43
N GLY A 21 4.05 28.89 -14.74
CA GLY A 21 4.32 30.10 -13.95
C GLY A 21 3.63 30.14 -12.59
N LEU A 22 2.56 29.36 -12.41
CA LEU A 22 1.93 29.17 -11.10
C LEU A 22 2.68 28.19 -10.19
N GLN A 23 3.75 27.54 -10.68
CA GLN A 23 4.52 26.60 -9.86
C GLN A 23 5.62 27.25 -9.03
N ASP A 24 5.75 28.57 -8.97
CA ASP A 24 6.83 29.20 -8.18
C ASP A 24 6.35 30.41 -7.36
N TRP A 25 5.06 30.79 -7.41
CA TRP A 25 4.58 31.98 -6.69
C TRP A 25 4.81 31.88 -5.18
N TRP A 26 4.76 30.67 -4.63
CA TRP A 26 4.99 30.42 -3.21
C TRP A 26 6.41 30.78 -2.76
N LEU A 27 7.42 30.67 -3.65
CA LEU A 27 8.80 31.09 -3.36
C LEU A 27 8.90 32.59 -3.08
N TRP A 28 7.94 33.38 -3.57
CA TRP A 28 7.87 34.83 -3.36
C TRP A 28 7.02 35.22 -2.15
N ILE A 29 5.97 34.45 -1.85
CA ILE A 29 5.03 34.76 -0.77
C ILE A 29 5.52 34.26 0.59
N LEU A 30 6.08 33.06 0.66
CA LEU A 30 6.52 32.46 1.93
C LEU A 30 7.64 33.21 2.66
N PRO A 31 8.58 33.89 1.98
CA PRO A 31 9.58 34.72 2.67
C PRO A 31 9.05 36.05 3.20
N LEU A 32 7.76 36.36 3.05
CA LEU A 32 7.19 37.59 3.61
C LEU A 32 6.98 37.41 5.12
N PRO A 33 7.24 38.43 5.96
CA PRO A 33 7.01 38.36 7.41
C PRO A 33 5.57 37.95 7.76
N ALA A 34 4.59 38.42 6.98
CA ALA A 34 3.18 38.07 7.14
C ALA A 34 2.89 36.56 7.00
N ALA A 35 3.76 35.79 6.31
CA ALA A 35 3.61 34.34 6.22
C ALA A 35 3.87 33.64 7.57
N SER A 36 4.72 34.23 8.43
CA SER A 36 4.97 33.70 9.78
C SER A 36 3.82 33.96 10.75
N GLU A 37 2.92 34.89 10.41
CA GLU A 37 1.72 35.25 11.20
C GLU A 37 0.49 34.44 10.78
N LEU A 38 0.63 33.52 9.82
CA LEU A 38 -0.47 32.64 9.42
C LEU A 38 -0.91 31.77 10.60
N SER A 39 -2.22 31.67 10.82
CA SER A 39 -2.78 30.77 11.81
C SER A 39 -2.68 29.31 11.36
N SER A 40 -2.72 28.36 12.29
CA SER A 40 -2.74 26.92 11.98
C SER A 40 -3.90 26.57 11.03
N GLY A 41 -5.09 27.13 11.26
CA GLY A 41 -6.25 26.95 10.38
C GLY A 41 -6.08 27.57 8.98
N ALA A 42 -5.23 28.59 8.82
CA ALA A 42 -4.87 29.09 7.49
C ALA A 42 -3.91 28.12 6.78
N ILE A 43 -2.91 27.60 7.51
CA ILE A 43 -1.97 26.59 6.99
C ILE A 43 -2.72 25.32 6.57
N VAL A 44 -3.63 24.80 7.40
CA VAL A 44 -4.43 23.60 7.09
C VAL A 44 -5.24 23.81 5.81
N ARG A 45 -5.92 24.95 5.65
CA ARG A 45 -6.67 25.26 4.41
C ARG A 45 -5.77 25.37 3.19
N LEU A 46 -4.59 25.98 3.32
CA LEU A 46 -3.61 26.06 2.24
C LEU A 46 -3.07 24.68 1.86
N LEU A 47 -2.81 23.81 2.84
CA LEU A 47 -2.37 22.44 2.61
C LEU A 47 -3.47 21.60 1.93
N HIS A 48 -4.72 21.68 2.38
CA HIS A 48 -5.85 21.04 1.70
C HIS A 48 -6.00 21.55 0.26
N THR A 49 -5.94 22.86 0.05
CA THR A 49 -6.01 23.45 -1.30
C THR A 49 -4.87 22.94 -2.18
N ALA A 50 -3.67 22.79 -1.62
CA ALA A 50 -2.52 22.25 -2.35
C ALA A 50 -2.71 20.76 -2.71
N ILE A 51 -3.27 19.95 -1.80
CA ILE A 51 -3.61 18.55 -2.03
C ILE A 51 -4.68 18.43 -3.12
N ASP A 52 -5.75 19.25 -3.06
CA ASP A 52 -6.84 19.22 -4.03
C ASP A 52 -6.40 19.71 -5.43
N PHE A 53 -5.47 20.67 -5.48
CA PHE A 53 -5.01 21.27 -6.73
C PHE A 53 -4.09 20.36 -7.55
N VAL A 54 -3.42 19.40 -6.91
CA VAL A 54 -2.37 18.59 -7.54
C VAL A 54 -2.99 17.38 -8.23
N GLY A 55 -3.72 17.66 -9.30
CA GLY A 55 -4.30 16.63 -10.17
C GLY A 55 -3.27 15.88 -11.00
N GLU A 56 -2.07 16.44 -11.27
CA GLU A 56 -1.11 15.84 -12.22
C GLU A 56 0.39 16.04 -11.91
N SER A 57 0.81 17.03 -11.09
CA SER A 57 2.24 17.33 -10.86
C SER A 57 2.64 17.19 -9.39
N VAL A 58 3.08 15.98 -9.03
CA VAL A 58 3.50 15.61 -7.67
C VAL A 58 4.72 16.41 -7.17
N ARG A 59 5.61 16.86 -8.07
CA ARG A 59 6.88 17.52 -7.68
C ARG A 59 6.66 18.89 -7.04
N GLY A 60 5.70 19.67 -7.55
CA GLY A 60 5.41 21.01 -7.00
C GLY A 60 4.80 20.93 -5.61
N LEU A 61 3.93 19.94 -5.38
CA LEU A 61 3.25 19.77 -4.10
C LEU A 61 4.21 19.55 -2.94
N TYR A 62 5.23 18.73 -3.16
CA TYR A 62 6.23 18.48 -2.13
C TYR A 62 6.87 19.76 -1.62
N ALA A 63 7.34 20.63 -2.53
CA ALA A 63 7.97 21.88 -2.15
C ALA A 63 7.00 22.80 -1.40
N ILE A 64 5.74 22.87 -1.85
CA ILE A 64 4.68 23.67 -1.20
C ILE A 64 4.43 23.16 0.23
N VAL A 65 4.18 21.86 0.38
CA VAL A 65 3.84 21.23 1.66
C VAL A 65 5.02 21.34 2.61
N ALA A 66 6.23 20.97 2.19
CA ALA A 66 7.42 21.07 3.02
C ALA A 66 7.68 22.51 3.50
N MET A 67 7.38 23.52 2.68
CA MET A 67 7.53 24.91 3.10
C MET A 67 6.44 25.37 4.07
N PHE A 68 5.18 24.97 3.86
CA PHE A 68 4.10 25.29 4.80
C PHE A 68 4.32 24.60 6.16
N LEU A 69 4.82 23.37 6.17
CA LEU A 69 5.13 22.63 7.39
C LEU A 69 6.31 23.22 8.19
N ARG A 70 7.16 24.04 7.55
CA ARG A 70 8.24 24.79 8.23
C ARG A 70 7.76 26.06 8.93
N LEU A 71 6.51 26.50 8.69
CA LEU A 71 5.97 27.68 9.36
C LEU A 71 5.69 27.37 10.84
N PRO A 72 5.93 28.30 11.78
CA PRO A 72 5.73 28.04 13.21
C PRO A 72 4.33 27.53 13.57
N ALA A 73 3.30 28.05 12.91
CA ALA A 73 1.92 27.64 13.17
C ALA A 73 1.60 26.21 12.69
N ALA A 74 2.43 25.58 11.86
CA ALA A 74 2.29 24.18 11.50
C ALA A 74 2.51 23.24 12.71
N ALA A 75 3.37 23.64 13.66
CA ALA A 75 3.58 22.90 14.90
C ALA A 75 2.34 22.89 15.82
N THR A 76 1.40 23.81 15.59
CA THR A 76 0.15 23.96 16.35
C THR A 76 -1.08 23.40 15.64
N ILE A 77 -0.89 22.63 14.56
CA ILE A 77 -1.98 21.91 13.89
C ILE A 77 -2.61 20.93 14.88
N SER A 78 -3.94 20.83 14.90
CA SER A 78 -4.62 19.90 15.79
C SER A 78 -4.54 18.46 15.27
N VAL A 79 -4.75 17.46 16.14
CA VAL A 79 -4.78 16.05 15.73
C VAL A 79 -5.92 15.78 14.74
N ASP A 80 -7.06 16.45 14.91
CA ASP A 80 -8.22 16.29 14.03
C ASP A 80 -7.95 16.89 12.64
N ASP A 81 -7.35 18.08 12.57
CA ASP A 81 -6.92 18.68 11.30
C ASP A 81 -5.86 17.82 10.61
N MET A 82 -4.94 17.23 11.39
CA MET A 82 -3.94 16.32 10.85
C MET A 82 -4.57 15.06 10.25
N ALA A 83 -5.54 14.46 10.94
CA ALA A 83 -6.27 13.31 10.44
C ALA A 83 -7.02 13.64 9.13
N GLN A 84 -7.66 14.81 9.05
CA GLN A 84 -8.32 15.30 7.84
C GLN A 84 -7.33 15.51 6.68
N LEU A 85 -6.16 16.07 6.97
CA LEU A 85 -5.12 16.30 5.98
C LEU A 85 -4.60 14.98 5.38
N LEU A 86 -4.32 13.99 6.25
CA LEU A 86 -3.88 12.66 5.83
C LEU A 86 -4.98 11.92 5.05
N GLN A 87 -6.23 12.07 5.47
CA GLN A 87 -7.39 11.54 4.75
C GLN A 87 -7.49 12.14 3.34
N ALA A 88 -7.36 13.46 3.20
CA ALA A 88 -7.38 14.11 1.89
C ALA A 88 -6.19 13.66 1.02
N ALA A 89 -4.99 13.55 1.59
CA ALA A 89 -3.81 13.06 0.88
C ALA A 89 -4.01 11.62 0.35
N LEU A 90 -4.63 10.75 1.15
CA LEU A 90 -4.97 9.39 0.77
C LEU A 90 -6.02 9.35 -0.36
N GLN A 91 -7.03 10.21 -0.30
CA GLN A 91 -8.07 10.32 -1.32
C GLN A 91 -7.53 10.85 -2.66
N CYS A 92 -6.60 11.81 -2.63
CA CYS A 92 -5.98 12.39 -3.83
C CYS A 92 -4.81 11.55 -4.39
N ASN A 93 -4.54 10.36 -3.84
CA ASN A 93 -3.40 9.52 -4.25
C ASN A 93 -2.03 10.21 -4.11
N ILE A 94 -1.93 11.17 -3.19
CA ILE A 94 -0.70 11.91 -2.92
C ILE A 94 0.02 11.28 -1.73
N ALA A 95 -0.10 9.97 -1.61
CA ALA A 95 0.68 9.15 -0.69
C ALA A 95 2.11 8.99 -1.23
N THR A 96 2.75 10.09 -1.64
CA THR A 96 4.17 10.09 -1.88
C THR A 96 4.88 10.15 -0.54
N PHE A 97 5.84 9.24 -0.35
CA PHE A 97 6.77 9.14 0.78
C PHE A 97 7.16 10.52 1.34
N THR A 98 7.44 11.46 0.43
CA THR A 98 7.95 12.79 0.77
C THR A 98 6.94 13.73 1.44
N LEU A 99 5.63 13.58 1.19
CA LEU A 99 4.61 14.36 1.92
C LEU A 99 4.48 13.84 3.35
N LEU A 100 4.57 12.51 3.49
CA LEU A 100 4.49 11.83 4.76
C LEU A 100 5.67 12.15 5.66
N ASP A 101 6.89 12.18 5.15
CA ASP A 101 8.09 12.52 5.94
C ASP A 101 7.92 13.84 6.69
N GLY A 102 7.48 14.91 6.01
CA GLY A 102 7.29 16.21 6.64
C GLY A 102 6.09 16.26 7.59
N ILE A 103 5.02 15.53 7.28
CA ILE A 103 3.82 15.48 8.13
C ILE A 103 4.10 14.71 9.42
N TRP A 104 4.85 13.60 9.34
CA TRP A 104 5.16 12.75 10.47
C TRP A 104 6.10 13.39 11.49
N GLU A 105 6.89 14.38 11.08
CA GLU A 105 7.70 15.20 11.99
C GLU A 105 6.86 16.11 12.90
N LEU A 106 5.56 16.34 12.59
CA LEU A 106 4.73 17.22 13.39
C LEU A 106 4.24 16.56 14.69
N PRO A 107 4.20 17.30 15.83
CA PRO A 107 3.72 16.76 17.11
C PRO A 107 2.29 16.21 17.05
N ALA A 108 1.44 16.77 16.20
CA ALA A 108 0.06 16.32 16.01
C ALA A 108 -0.01 14.94 15.36
N ALA A 109 0.96 14.62 14.49
CA ALA A 109 1.01 13.37 13.78
C ALA A 109 1.49 12.23 14.69
N VAL A 110 2.45 12.51 15.57
CA VAL A 110 2.84 11.59 16.67
C VAL A 110 1.67 11.35 17.64
N GLN A 111 0.80 12.35 17.83
CA GLN A 111 -0.39 12.25 18.67
C GLN A 111 -1.61 11.66 17.98
N LEU A 112 -1.52 11.24 16.70
CA LEU A 112 -2.60 10.52 16.04
C LEU A 112 -2.88 9.22 16.80
N ARG A 113 -3.89 9.29 17.65
CA ARG A 113 -4.33 8.17 18.48
C ARG A 113 -4.88 7.06 17.59
N ASN A 114 -4.91 5.85 18.16
CA ASN A 114 -5.32 4.60 17.53
C ASN A 114 -6.59 4.75 16.67
N LYS A 115 -7.62 5.47 17.14
CA LYS A 115 -8.89 5.58 16.40
C LYS A 115 -8.72 6.28 15.04
N ALA A 116 -7.96 7.36 14.97
CA ALA A 116 -7.74 8.09 13.72
C ALA A 116 -6.85 7.28 12.77
N ALA A 117 -5.77 6.69 13.29
CA ALA A 117 -4.87 5.84 12.51
C ALA A 117 -5.57 4.58 11.97
N VAL A 118 -6.41 3.91 12.77
CA VAL A 118 -7.25 2.78 12.33
C VAL A 118 -8.25 3.20 11.26
N GLN A 119 -8.85 4.40 11.37
CA GLN A 119 -9.73 4.93 10.31
C GLN A 119 -8.98 5.19 9.01
N LEU A 120 -7.78 5.77 9.08
CA LEU A 120 -6.92 5.97 7.90
C LEU A 120 -6.50 4.65 7.26
N LEU A 121 -6.13 3.64 8.07
CA LEU A 121 -5.86 2.29 7.58
C LEU A 121 -7.09 1.65 6.93
N ARG A 122 -8.28 1.80 7.53
CA ARG A 122 -9.53 1.29 6.93
C ARG A 122 -9.81 1.93 5.58
N MET A 123 -9.56 3.23 5.45
CA MET A 123 -9.71 3.94 4.18
C MET A 123 -8.65 3.53 3.15
N ALA A 124 -7.44 3.19 3.58
CA ALA A 124 -6.41 2.65 2.71
C ALA A 124 -6.71 1.19 2.30
N ALA A 125 -7.34 0.42 3.17
CA ALA A 125 -7.81 -0.95 2.95
C ALA A 125 -9.10 -1.03 2.13
N ASP A 126 -9.82 0.07 1.96
CA ASP A 126 -11.13 0.06 1.30
C ASP A 126 -11.01 -0.37 -0.19
N PRO A 127 -11.76 -1.40 -0.64
CA PRO A 127 -11.74 -1.83 -2.03
C PRO A 127 -12.25 -0.79 -3.03
N THR A 128 -13.05 0.19 -2.58
CA THR A 128 -13.50 1.30 -3.41
C THR A 128 -12.39 2.32 -3.68
N ASN A 129 -11.31 2.28 -2.90
CA ASN A 129 -10.15 3.14 -3.07
C ASN A 129 -9.27 2.64 -4.22
N LYS A 130 -9.49 3.22 -5.40
CA LYS A 130 -8.82 2.87 -6.67
C LYS A 130 -7.33 3.25 -6.71
N ASN A 131 -6.84 4.00 -5.73
CA ASN A 131 -5.53 4.62 -5.75
C ASN A 131 -4.44 3.70 -5.21
N VAL A 132 -4.08 2.67 -5.95
CA VAL A 132 -3.14 1.63 -5.48
C VAL A 132 -1.70 2.13 -5.30
N THR A 133 -1.30 3.17 -6.05
CA THR A 133 0.10 3.63 -6.10
C THR A 133 0.46 4.49 -4.89
N GLY A 134 1.38 4.03 -4.04
CA GLY A 134 1.87 4.81 -2.89
C GLY A 134 1.14 4.52 -1.57
N GLN A 135 -0.02 3.86 -1.61
CA GLN A 135 -0.71 3.42 -0.39
C GLN A 135 0.12 2.46 0.45
N HIS A 136 1.02 1.68 -0.15
CA HIS A 136 1.91 0.82 0.61
C HIS A 136 2.78 1.61 1.57
N ALA A 137 3.45 2.66 1.09
CA ALA A 137 4.30 3.51 1.94
C ALA A 137 3.47 4.16 3.06
N PHE A 138 2.28 4.65 2.71
CA PHE A 138 1.36 5.21 3.68
C PHE A 138 0.94 4.21 4.76
N VAL A 139 0.62 2.99 4.37
CA VAL A 139 0.21 1.92 5.28
C VAL A 139 1.39 1.46 6.12
N GLN A 140 2.57 1.31 5.53
CA GLN A 140 3.78 0.95 6.23
C GLN A 140 4.11 1.99 7.31
N GLU A 141 4.04 3.28 6.99
CA GLU A 141 4.26 4.34 7.98
C GLU A 141 3.13 4.42 9.01
N LEU A 142 1.87 4.23 8.61
CA LEU A 142 0.78 4.13 9.58
C LEU A 142 0.97 2.93 10.51
N CYS A 143 1.42 1.79 9.98
CA CYS A 143 1.74 0.59 10.74
C CYS A 143 2.95 0.81 11.64
N SER A 144 3.96 1.59 11.24
CA SER A 144 5.10 1.93 12.07
C SER A 144 4.68 2.80 13.26
N LEU A 145 3.78 3.77 13.02
CA LEU A 145 3.16 4.60 14.06
C LEU A 145 2.21 3.77 14.95
N LEU A 146 1.46 2.85 14.35
CA LEU A 146 0.53 1.96 15.05
C LEU A 146 1.23 0.82 15.79
N ALA A 147 2.45 0.44 15.42
CA ALA A 147 3.24 -0.52 16.19
C ALA A 147 3.54 0.02 17.60
N ALA A 148 3.49 1.35 17.79
CA ALA A 148 3.53 2.01 19.09
C ALA A 148 2.15 2.09 19.80
N ALA A 149 1.08 1.63 19.15
CA ALA A 149 -0.30 1.86 19.55
C ALA A 149 -1.15 0.56 19.56
N THR A 150 -2.18 0.52 20.41
CA THR A 150 -3.04 -0.65 20.59
C THR A 150 -4.21 -0.69 19.60
N ILE A 151 -4.05 -1.41 18.47
CA ILE A 151 -5.18 -1.82 17.61
C ILE A 151 -5.86 -3.01 18.29
N SER A 152 -7.20 -3.02 18.33
CA SER A 152 -7.93 -4.20 18.83
C SER A 152 -7.83 -5.37 17.84
N SER A 153 -7.92 -6.60 18.33
CA SER A 153 -7.95 -7.79 17.45
C SER A 153 -9.13 -7.76 16.47
N GLU A 154 -10.27 -7.18 16.87
CA GLU A 154 -11.43 -6.99 16.00
C GLU A 154 -11.16 -5.97 14.88
N ASP A 155 -10.57 -4.82 15.20
CA ASP A 155 -10.18 -3.83 14.18
C ASP A 155 -9.15 -4.41 13.20
N MET A 156 -8.20 -5.19 13.70
CA MET A 156 -7.20 -5.88 12.89
C MET A 156 -7.85 -6.89 11.93
N GLU A 157 -8.78 -7.70 12.43
CA GLU A 157 -9.53 -8.65 11.61
C GLU A 157 -10.31 -7.93 10.50
N GLN A 158 -11.02 -6.85 10.84
CA GLN A 158 -11.78 -6.07 9.86
C GLN A 158 -10.88 -5.42 8.81
N LEU A 159 -9.71 -4.92 9.22
CA LEU A 159 -8.70 -4.38 8.31
C LEU A 159 -8.22 -5.43 7.32
N LEU A 160 -7.84 -6.61 7.80
CA LEU A 160 -7.40 -7.73 6.97
C LEU A 160 -8.51 -8.21 6.02
N GLN A 161 -9.78 -8.23 6.47
CA GLN A 161 -10.93 -8.57 5.62
C GLN A 161 -11.22 -7.51 4.54
N ALA A 162 -11.19 -6.23 4.90
CA ALA A 162 -11.41 -5.14 3.94
C ALA A 162 -10.33 -5.17 2.87
N ALA A 163 -9.10 -5.36 3.32
CA ALA A 163 -7.95 -5.47 2.47
C ALA A 163 -8.13 -6.70 1.53
N LEU A 164 -8.49 -7.88 2.03
CA LEU A 164 -8.73 -9.07 1.19
C LEU A 164 -9.77 -8.90 0.07
N LYS A 165 -10.69 -7.95 0.21
CA LYS A 165 -11.70 -7.61 -0.81
C LYS A 165 -11.17 -6.68 -1.90
N ARG A 166 -9.95 -6.15 -1.76
CA ARG A 166 -9.35 -5.24 -2.73
C ARG A 166 -9.00 -5.97 -4.02
N LYS A 167 -8.90 -5.19 -5.10
CA LYS A 167 -8.53 -5.70 -6.40
C LYS A 167 -7.18 -6.44 -6.30
N PRO A 168 -7.06 -7.60 -6.94
CA PRO A 168 -5.80 -8.30 -7.06
C PRO A 168 -4.67 -7.41 -7.59
N GLY A 169 -3.44 -7.64 -7.10
CA GLY A 169 -2.25 -6.87 -7.44
C GLY A 169 -1.98 -5.67 -6.54
N ALA A 170 -3.01 -5.08 -5.92
CA ALA A 170 -2.86 -4.00 -4.94
C ALA A 170 -2.32 -4.48 -3.57
N PHE A 171 -2.23 -5.79 -3.42
CA PHE A 171 -2.13 -6.47 -2.13
C PHE A 171 -0.74 -6.95 -1.76
N ALA A 172 0.15 -7.07 -2.76
CA ALA A 172 1.41 -7.80 -2.60
C ALA A 172 2.34 -7.24 -1.51
N SER A 173 2.12 -6.01 -1.06
CA SER A 173 2.96 -5.31 -0.10
C SER A 173 2.21 -4.99 1.21
N PHE A 174 0.89 -4.78 1.17
CA PHE A 174 0.04 -4.47 2.34
C PHE A 174 -0.01 -5.59 3.40
N ASP A 175 0.17 -6.84 2.97
CA ASP A 175 -0.01 -8.03 3.82
C ASP A 175 1.12 -8.27 4.82
N TYR A 176 2.33 -7.81 4.52
CA TYR A 176 3.50 -8.09 5.37
C TYR A 176 3.46 -7.24 6.63
N ASP A 177 3.28 -5.93 6.45
CA ASP A 177 3.38 -4.99 7.56
C ASP A 177 2.24 -5.18 8.58
N LEU A 178 1.01 -5.46 8.12
CA LEU A 178 -0.13 -5.67 9.03
C LEU A 178 -0.04 -6.95 9.84
N LEU A 179 0.40 -8.06 9.22
CA LEU A 179 0.50 -9.35 9.91
C LEU A 179 1.70 -9.43 10.85
N GLU A 180 2.66 -8.50 10.75
CA GLU A 180 3.78 -8.37 11.67
C GLU A 180 3.43 -7.54 12.93
N LEU A 181 2.28 -6.86 12.94
CA LEU A 181 1.84 -6.10 14.11
C LEU A 181 1.42 -7.04 15.26
N PRO A 182 1.72 -6.71 16.53
CA PRO A 182 1.35 -7.54 17.68
C PRO A 182 -0.13 -7.96 17.74
N PRO A 183 -1.12 -7.09 17.41
CA PRO A 183 -2.53 -7.48 17.39
C PRO A 183 -2.87 -8.58 16.36
N ALA A 184 -2.06 -8.77 15.32
CA ALA A 184 -2.24 -9.89 14.39
C ALA A 184 -1.88 -11.24 15.03
N LEU A 185 -0.98 -11.24 16.02
CA LEU A 185 -0.63 -12.44 16.81
C LEU A 185 -1.73 -12.82 17.80
N GLU A 186 -2.59 -11.87 18.18
CA GLU A 186 -3.73 -12.04 19.09
C GLU A 186 -5.04 -12.40 18.37
N LEU A 187 -5.00 -12.62 17.05
CA LEU A 187 -6.16 -13.09 16.31
C LEU A 187 -6.62 -14.46 16.82
N SER A 188 -7.93 -14.64 16.95
CA SER A 188 -8.50 -15.94 17.33
C SER A 188 -8.42 -16.95 16.18
N ALA A 189 -8.53 -18.25 16.51
CA ALA A 189 -8.63 -19.31 15.50
C ALA A 189 -9.81 -19.04 14.53
N ASP A 190 -10.97 -18.65 15.06
CA ASP A 190 -12.15 -18.33 14.25
C ASP A 190 -11.92 -17.14 13.30
N ALA A 191 -11.18 -16.12 13.75
CA ALA A 191 -10.80 -15.00 12.90
C ALA A 191 -9.88 -15.46 11.76
N ILE A 192 -8.89 -16.31 12.05
CA ILE A 192 -8.01 -16.88 11.03
C ILE A 192 -8.81 -17.74 10.04
N VAL A 193 -9.72 -18.61 10.50
CA VAL A 193 -10.57 -19.43 9.62
C VAL A 193 -11.42 -18.56 8.70
N ARG A 194 -12.02 -17.48 9.22
CA ARG A 194 -12.79 -16.51 8.42
C ARG A 194 -11.91 -15.82 7.37
N LEU A 195 -10.72 -15.34 7.77
CA LEU A 195 -9.76 -14.71 6.86
C LEU A 195 -9.27 -15.67 5.78
N LEU A 196 -8.95 -16.92 6.13
CA LEU A 196 -8.57 -17.98 5.18
C LEU A 196 -9.69 -18.25 4.17
N ARG A 197 -10.93 -18.36 4.64
CA ARG A 197 -12.09 -18.55 3.76
C ARG A 197 -12.27 -17.37 2.81
N THR A 198 -12.13 -16.14 3.30
CA THR A 198 -12.18 -14.94 2.44
C THR A 198 -11.06 -14.93 1.40
N ALA A 199 -9.82 -15.25 1.81
CA ALA A 199 -8.66 -15.30 0.93
C ALA A 199 -8.76 -16.39 -0.15
N ILE A 200 -9.31 -17.55 0.20
CA ILE A 200 -9.56 -18.63 -0.77
C ILE A 200 -10.61 -18.19 -1.78
N ASN A 201 -11.68 -17.52 -1.34
CA ASN A 201 -12.76 -17.10 -2.22
C ASN A 201 -12.43 -15.88 -3.10
N SER A 202 -11.36 -15.13 -2.83
CA SER A 202 -10.92 -13.97 -3.62
C SER A 202 -10.02 -14.34 -4.81
N VAL A 203 -10.43 -15.34 -5.60
CA VAL A 203 -9.65 -16.13 -6.58
C VAL A 203 -9.00 -15.33 -7.73
N GLU A 204 -9.33 -14.06 -7.90
CA GLU A 204 -8.94 -13.31 -9.10
C GLU A 204 -7.42 -13.15 -9.29
N GLU A 205 -6.58 -13.22 -8.23
CA GLU A 205 -5.16 -13.56 -8.37
C GLU A 205 -4.68 -14.57 -7.33
N PHE A 206 -4.37 -15.76 -7.82
CA PHE A 206 -3.84 -16.87 -7.05
C PHE A 206 -2.56 -16.54 -6.25
N ASN A 207 -1.72 -15.60 -6.73
CA ASN A 207 -0.42 -15.31 -6.12
C ASN A 207 -0.49 -14.41 -4.87
N GLY A 208 -1.46 -13.49 -4.78
CA GLY A 208 -1.67 -12.67 -3.59
C GLY A 208 -2.27 -13.51 -2.46
N ALA A 209 -3.40 -14.15 -2.75
CA ALA A 209 -4.10 -15.03 -1.82
C ALA A 209 -3.19 -16.12 -1.25
N LYS A 210 -2.35 -16.78 -2.07
CA LYS A 210 -1.41 -17.81 -1.61
C LYS A 210 -0.40 -17.29 -0.59
N ARG A 211 0.12 -16.07 -0.78
CA ARG A 211 1.07 -15.44 0.15
C ARG A 211 0.40 -15.13 1.49
N LEU A 212 -0.80 -14.54 1.45
CA LEU A 212 -1.56 -14.25 2.65
C LEU A 212 -1.95 -15.54 3.39
N VAL A 213 -2.48 -16.55 2.70
CA VAL A 213 -2.82 -17.85 3.30
C VAL A 213 -1.61 -18.46 4.00
N LYS A 214 -0.43 -18.46 3.37
CA LYS A 214 0.81 -18.96 3.99
C LYS A 214 1.16 -18.18 5.26
N ARG A 215 0.95 -16.87 5.27
CA ARG A 215 1.22 -16.01 6.44
C ARG A 215 0.19 -16.19 7.55
N LEU A 216 -1.10 -16.25 7.23
CA LEU A 216 -2.16 -16.57 8.19
C LEU A 216 -1.93 -17.92 8.86
N LEU A 217 -1.52 -18.94 8.09
CA LEU A 217 -1.15 -20.25 8.63
C LEU A 217 0.15 -20.26 9.46
N SER A 218 0.96 -19.19 9.39
CA SER A 218 2.15 -19.03 10.22
C SER A 218 1.88 -18.36 11.56
N LEU A 219 0.68 -17.81 11.77
CA LEU A 219 0.28 -17.20 13.03
C LEU A 219 0.06 -18.27 14.12
N PRO A 220 0.34 -17.97 15.40
CA PRO A 220 0.19 -18.95 16.48
C PRO A 220 -1.22 -19.57 16.58
N ALA A 221 -2.27 -18.76 16.41
CA ALA A 221 -3.65 -19.24 16.48
C ALA A 221 -4.04 -20.19 15.31
N ALA A 222 -3.26 -20.23 14.22
CA ALA A 222 -3.47 -21.22 13.17
C ALA A 222 -3.21 -22.66 13.66
N ALA A 223 -2.36 -22.83 14.68
CA ALA A 223 -2.12 -24.14 15.31
C ALA A 223 -3.32 -24.66 16.10
N THR A 224 -4.29 -23.80 16.41
CA THR A 224 -5.53 -24.14 17.14
C THR A 224 -6.74 -24.34 16.23
N ILE A 225 -6.56 -24.30 14.91
CA ILE A 225 -7.63 -24.57 13.95
C ILE A 225 -8.09 -26.03 14.10
N SER A 226 -9.39 -26.25 14.19
CA SER A 226 -9.96 -27.59 14.37
C SER A 226 -9.88 -28.43 13.10
N SER A 227 -10.02 -29.75 13.25
CA SER A 227 -10.15 -30.65 12.09
C SER A 227 -11.41 -30.31 11.27
N GLU A 228 -12.50 -29.93 11.93
CA GLU A 228 -13.76 -29.54 11.28
C GLU A 228 -13.57 -28.29 10.42
N ASP A 229 -12.90 -27.25 10.92
CA ASP A 229 -12.60 -26.05 10.13
C ASP A 229 -11.72 -26.36 8.92
N THR A 230 -10.76 -27.27 9.10
CA THR A 230 -9.88 -27.73 8.02
C THR A 230 -10.69 -28.47 6.94
N GLU A 231 -11.61 -29.34 7.35
CA GLU A 231 -12.55 -30.03 6.45
C GLU A 231 -13.49 -29.06 5.72
N GLN A 232 -13.85 -27.92 6.33
CA GLN A 232 -14.63 -26.88 5.68
C GLN A 232 -13.80 -26.03 4.69
N LEU A 233 -12.51 -25.82 4.96
CA LEU A 233 -11.62 -25.04 4.09
C LEU A 233 -11.13 -25.83 2.86
N LEU A 234 -10.96 -27.14 2.98
CA LEU A 234 -10.39 -28.00 1.93
C LEU A 234 -11.21 -28.00 0.62
N PRO A 235 -12.56 -28.14 0.63
CA PRO A 235 -13.36 -28.13 -0.60
C PRO A 235 -13.29 -26.79 -1.34
N ALA A 236 -13.29 -25.67 -0.60
CA ALA A 236 -13.13 -24.35 -1.18
C ALA A 236 -11.75 -24.22 -1.86
N ALA A 237 -10.68 -24.63 -1.18
CA ALA A 237 -9.33 -24.62 -1.75
C ALA A 237 -9.22 -25.50 -3.01
N LEU A 238 -9.79 -26.71 -2.99
CA LEU A 238 -9.79 -27.62 -4.14
C LEU A 238 -10.53 -27.00 -5.33
N HIS A 239 -11.72 -26.45 -5.12
CA HIS A 239 -12.49 -25.79 -6.17
C HIS A 239 -11.70 -24.66 -6.81
N VAL A 240 -11.03 -23.84 -6.01
CA VAL A 240 -10.18 -22.74 -6.50
C VAL A 240 -8.98 -23.24 -7.30
N THR A 241 -8.31 -24.30 -6.85
CA THR A 241 -7.20 -24.90 -7.60
C THR A 241 -7.65 -25.52 -8.92
N GLN A 242 -8.84 -26.13 -8.97
CA GLN A 242 -9.42 -26.66 -10.20
C GLN A 242 -9.77 -25.54 -11.20
N GLN A 243 -10.33 -24.44 -10.72
CA GLN A 243 -10.59 -23.26 -11.55
C GLN A 243 -9.30 -22.66 -12.12
N ALA A 244 -8.26 -22.51 -11.29
CA ALA A 244 -6.96 -22.01 -11.74
C ALA A 244 -6.29 -22.94 -12.76
N ALA A 245 -6.38 -24.26 -12.56
CA ALA A 245 -5.87 -25.26 -13.50
C ALA A 245 -6.62 -25.22 -14.85
N GLY A 246 -7.95 -25.07 -14.83
CA GLY A 246 -8.76 -24.90 -16.03
C GLY A 246 -8.40 -23.64 -16.83
N ALA A 247 -8.16 -22.52 -16.14
CA ALA A 247 -7.73 -21.28 -16.78
C ALA A 247 -6.33 -21.39 -17.42
N ALA A 248 -5.40 -22.09 -16.77
CA ALA A 248 -4.05 -22.33 -17.31
C ALA A 248 -4.08 -23.24 -18.55
N ALA A 249 -4.94 -24.27 -18.56
CA ALA A 249 -5.10 -25.19 -19.68
C ALA A 249 -5.74 -24.52 -20.91
N ALA A 250 -6.57 -23.48 -20.72
CA ALA A 250 -7.21 -22.75 -21.80
C ALA A 250 -6.23 -21.98 -22.71
N GLY A 251 -4.97 -21.78 -22.27
CA GLY A 251 -3.88 -21.25 -23.05
C GLY A 251 -4.04 -19.77 -23.47
N PRO A 252 -2.97 -18.96 -23.45
CA PRO A 252 -3.02 -17.57 -23.93
C PRO A 252 -3.19 -17.43 -25.45
N GLY A 253 -3.32 -18.53 -26.20
CA GLY A 253 -3.28 -18.57 -27.66
C GLY A 253 -4.62 -18.45 -28.39
N SER A 254 -5.76 -18.47 -27.69
CA SER A 254 -7.09 -18.49 -28.33
C SER A 254 -7.83 -17.15 -28.26
N SER A 255 -7.11 -16.02 -28.35
CA SER A 255 -7.68 -14.68 -28.56
C SER A 255 -7.48 -14.17 -30.00
N SER A 256 -7.30 -15.08 -30.96
CA SER A 256 -7.24 -14.77 -32.39
C SER A 256 -8.56 -15.18 -33.05
N GLY A 257 -9.54 -14.29 -33.09
CA GLY A 257 -10.85 -14.60 -33.69
C GLY A 257 -11.96 -13.58 -33.48
N GLY A 258 -11.62 -12.29 -33.40
CA GLY A 258 -12.58 -11.18 -33.26
C GLY A 258 -12.67 -10.30 -34.50
N LEU A 259 -12.49 -10.86 -35.70
CA LEU A 259 -12.89 -10.25 -36.98
C LEU A 259 -13.14 -11.39 -37.97
N VAL A 260 -14.35 -11.43 -38.54
CA VAL A 260 -14.89 -12.41 -39.51
C VAL A 260 -15.54 -13.67 -38.89
N ARG A 261 -16.86 -13.64 -38.64
CA ARG A 261 -17.90 -14.26 -39.50
C ARG A 261 -19.28 -14.12 -38.85
N GLN A 262 -20.06 -13.16 -39.34
CA GLN A 262 -21.49 -13.42 -39.56
C GLN A 262 -21.58 -14.63 -40.50
N LEU A 263 -22.34 -15.64 -40.09
CA LEU A 263 -23.19 -16.52 -40.91
C LEU A 263 -23.22 -17.97 -40.37
N SER A 264 -24.44 -18.39 -40.06
CA SER A 264 -24.96 -19.77 -40.04
C SER A 264 -24.74 -20.63 -38.80
N GLY A 265 -25.85 -21.10 -38.22
CA GLY A 265 -25.94 -22.46 -37.70
C GLY A 265 -26.64 -22.64 -36.36
N ARG A 266 -27.96 -22.86 -36.39
CA ARG A 266 -28.69 -23.61 -35.35
C ARG A 266 -27.96 -24.92 -35.05
N GLY A 267 -27.68 -25.22 -33.78
CA GLY A 267 -27.22 -26.55 -33.40
C GLY A 267 -26.81 -26.75 -31.94
N SER A 268 -27.71 -27.38 -31.19
CA SER A 268 -27.45 -28.34 -30.11
C SER A 268 -26.88 -27.87 -28.76
N THR A 269 -27.78 -27.63 -27.82
CA THR A 269 -27.54 -27.49 -26.37
C THR A 269 -27.31 -28.83 -25.64
N HIS A 270 -27.18 -29.96 -26.35
CA HIS A 270 -27.06 -31.29 -25.74
C HIS A 270 -25.64 -31.71 -25.33
N GLY A 271 -24.59 -31.03 -25.81
CA GLY A 271 -23.20 -31.44 -25.52
C GLY A 271 -22.70 -31.08 -24.11
N MET A 272 -23.10 -29.91 -23.59
CA MET A 272 -22.57 -29.41 -22.31
C MET A 272 -23.08 -30.22 -21.09
N GLN A 273 -24.29 -30.75 -21.15
CA GLN A 273 -24.88 -31.52 -20.05
C GLN A 273 -24.25 -32.92 -19.94
N GLN A 274 -23.80 -33.50 -21.05
CA GLN A 274 -23.15 -34.81 -21.07
C GLN A 274 -21.72 -34.77 -20.50
N GLN A 275 -21.00 -33.66 -20.73
CA GLN A 275 -19.66 -33.46 -20.17
C GLN A 275 -19.70 -33.24 -18.65
N GLN A 276 -20.72 -32.56 -18.13
CA GLN A 276 -20.88 -32.37 -16.68
C GLN A 276 -21.27 -33.69 -15.96
N GLN A 277 -22.01 -34.59 -16.61
CA GLN A 277 -22.32 -35.92 -16.07
C GLN A 277 -21.11 -36.87 -16.06
N GLN A 278 -20.23 -36.81 -17.06
CA GLN A 278 -19.03 -37.66 -17.10
C GLN A 278 -18.02 -37.31 -15.99
N VAL A 279 -17.87 -36.02 -15.66
CA VAL A 279 -16.97 -35.59 -14.58
C VAL A 279 -17.46 -36.08 -13.21
N MET A 280 -18.78 -36.07 -12.96
CA MET A 280 -19.33 -36.61 -11.70
C MET A 280 -19.15 -38.13 -11.56
N GLN A 281 -19.21 -38.89 -12.66
CA GLN A 281 -19.03 -40.36 -12.61
C GLN A 281 -17.56 -40.76 -12.38
N GLN A 282 -16.60 -39.97 -12.86
CA GLN A 282 -15.17 -40.24 -12.62
C GLN A 282 -14.75 -39.94 -11.17
N ALA A 283 -15.38 -38.95 -10.52
CA ALA A 283 -15.14 -38.65 -9.10
C ALA A 283 -15.65 -39.78 -8.17
N ALA A 284 -16.75 -40.44 -8.53
CA ALA A 284 -17.31 -41.55 -7.75
C ALA A 284 -16.47 -42.85 -7.85
N GLY A 285 -15.74 -43.07 -8.95
CA GLY A 285 -14.90 -44.25 -9.15
C GLY A 285 -13.58 -44.24 -8.36
N ALA A 286 -13.05 -43.07 -8.02
CA ALA A 286 -11.75 -42.94 -7.34
C ALA A 286 -11.83 -43.16 -5.81
N ALA A 287 -13.03 -43.11 -5.21
CA ALA A 287 -13.21 -43.29 -3.77
C ALA A 287 -13.28 -44.76 -3.30
N ALA A 288 -13.28 -45.72 -4.23
CA ALA A 288 -13.46 -47.15 -3.91
C ALA A 288 -12.15 -47.96 -3.78
N ALA A 289 -10.97 -47.34 -3.91
CA ALA A 289 -9.70 -48.09 -3.90
C ALA A 289 -8.56 -47.34 -3.19
N THR A 290 -8.62 -47.22 -1.86
CA THR A 290 -7.39 -47.10 -1.04
C THR A 290 -7.64 -47.55 0.40
N PRO A 291 -7.10 -48.70 0.85
CA PRO A 291 -7.00 -49.02 2.27
C PRO A 291 -5.81 -48.28 2.89
N GLY A 292 -5.96 -47.94 4.17
CA GLY A 292 -5.21 -46.91 4.87
C GLY A 292 -3.70 -47.11 5.03
N ILE A 293 -3.03 -45.98 5.26
CA ILE A 293 -1.68 -45.93 5.81
C ILE A 293 -1.62 -44.77 6.81
N SER A 294 -1.51 -45.14 8.08
CA SER A 294 -1.07 -44.27 9.17
C SER A 294 0.40 -43.91 8.97
N SER A 295 0.75 -42.62 8.85
CA SER A 295 2.12 -42.13 9.07
C SER A 295 2.16 -40.61 9.19
N LEU A 296 2.07 -40.10 10.42
CA LEU A 296 2.38 -38.72 10.79
C LEU A 296 3.75 -38.72 11.48
N GLY A 297 4.81 -38.82 10.69
CA GLY A 297 6.18 -38.94 11.24
C GLY A 297 7.28 -38.80 10.20
N ALA A 298 7.30 -37.75 9.37
CA ALA A 298 8.40 -37.53 8.42
C ALA A 298 8.58 -36.07 7.91
N LEU A 299 8.40 -35.05 8.76
CA LEU A 299 8.73 -33.65 8.38
C LEU A 299 9.65 -32.97 9.42
N ARG A 300 10.83 -33.55 9.66
CA ARG A 300 11.86 -32.91 10.51
C ARG A 300 13.32 -33.16 10.08
N GLN A 301 13.61 -33.24 8.78
CA GLN A 301 14.99 -33.36 8.26
C GLN A 301 15.24 -32.57 6.97
N LEU A 302 15.03 -31.26 6.99
CA LEU A 302 15.66 -30.34 6.02
C LEU A 302 16.15 -29.08 6.75
N SER A 303 17.18 -29.24 7.57
CA SER A 303 18.05 -28.16 8.02
C SER A 303 19.48 -28.66 7.95
N GLY A 304 20.24 -28.20 6.96
CA GLY A 304 21.64 -28.55 6.80
C GLY A 304 22.13 -28.50 5.36
N ARG A 305 22.56 -27.31 4.93
CA ARG A 305 23.49 -26.97 3.82
C ARG A 305 23.10 -25.59 3.29
N GLY A 306 23.96 -24.59 3.20
CA GLY A 306 25.36 -24.43 3.51
C GLY A 306 25.70 -22.97 3.25
N SER A 307 26.52 -22.39 4.12
CA SER A 307 27.21 -21.13 3.88
C SER A 307 28.12 -21.26 2.66
N GLU A 308 28.15 -20.24 1.81
CA GLU A 308 29.33 -19.75 1.08
C GLU A 308 28.87 -18.74 0.03
N TYR A 309 29.03 -17.44 0.30
CA TYR A 309 29.34 -16.40 -0.70
C TYR A 309 29.88 -15.18 0.04
N GLY A 310 31.18 -15.24 0.35
CA GLY A 310 31.99 -14.06 0.61
C GLY A 310 32.61 -13.54 -0.69
N SER A 311 33.02 -12.28 -0.65
CA SER A 311 33.86 -11.57 -1.64
C SER A 311 33.19 -11.07 -2.92
N MET A 312 32.55 -9.90 -2.83
CA MET A 312 32.45 -8.99 -3.98
C MET A 312 32.55 -7.52 -3.53
N GLN A 313 33.57 -7.23 -2.69
CA GLN A 313 33.82 -5.90 -2.16
C GLN A 313 35.29 -5.50 -2.39
N GLN A 314 35.76 -5.54 -3.65
CA GLN A 314 37.07 -4.96 -3.98
C GLN A 314 37.28 -4.69 -5.49
N GLN A 315 36.35 -4.03 -6.18
CA GLN A 315 36.67 -3.50 -7.52
C GLN A 315 35.83 -2.28 -7.92
N GLN A 316 35.87 -1.21 -7.13
CA GLN A 316 35.46 0.11 -7.62
C GLN A 316 36.15 1.26 -6.89
N GLN A 317 37.48 1.19 -6.85
CA GLN A 317 38.32 2.30 -6.40
C GLN A 317 39.46 2.48 -7.40
N GLN A 318 39.19 3.20 -8.49
CA GLN A 318 40.12 4.00 -9.27
C GLN A 318 39.39 4.54 -10.50
N GLN A 319 38.89 5.78 -10.39
CA GLN A 319 38.94 6.78 -11.46
C GLN A 319 38.61 8.13 -10.84
N ALA A 320 39.68 8.87 -10.54
CA ALA A 320 39.66 10.28 -10.22
C ALA A 320 39.92 11.09 -11.49
N ALA A 321 39.52 12.36 -11.41
CA ALA A 321 39.92 13.52 -12.21
C ALA A 321 39.03 13.89 -13.41
N GLY A 322 38.34 15.03 -13.27
CA GLY A 322 38.05 15.90 -14.41
C GLY A 322 36.86 16.84 -14.25
N SER A 323 37.15 18.13 -13.96
CA SER A 323 36.30 19.31 -14.24
C SER A 323 35.07 19.50 -13.34
N GLY A 324 34.75 20.65 -12.75
CA GLY A 324 35.22 22.03 -12.88
C GLY A 324 34.25 22.91 -12.07
N CYS A 325 34.76 23.99 -11.47
CA CYS A 325 34.07 24.89 -10.53
C CYS A 325 32.69 25.42 -10.96
N CYS A 326 31.80 25.57 -9.97
CA CYS A 326 31.06 26.82 -9.70
C CYS A 326 30.44 26.76 -8.28
N TYR A 327 31.25 27.06 -7.26
CA TYR A 327 30.79 27.34 -5.89
C TYR A 327 30.50 28.84 -5.76
N CYS A 328 29.24 29.24 -5.89
CA CYS A 328 28.72 30.51 -5.38
C CYS A 328 27.26 30.28 -4.98
N CYS A 329 27.03 30.09 -3.67
CA CYS A 329 25.77 30.16 -2.91
C CYS A 329 25.68 29.04 -1.85
N ARG A 330 26.57 29.10 -0.86
CA ARG A 330 26.35 28.46 0.46
C ARG A 330 26.43 29.57 1.50
N SER A 331 25.27 30.09 1.90
CA SER A 331 25.13 30.86 3.14
C SER A 331 24.26 30.05 4.11
N PRO A 332 24.69 29.85 5.36
CA PRO A 332 23.87 29.23 6.39
C PRO A 332 22.90 30.27 6.97
N TRP A 333 21.60 30.03 6.86
CA TRP A 333 20.60 30.79 7.60
C TRP A 333 20.54 30.26 9.04
N GLN A 334 21.41 30.77 9.92
CA GLN A 334 21.20 30.67 11.36
C GLN A 334 20.15 31.70 11.76
N TRP A 335 18.95 31.23 12.12
CA TRP A 335 18.00 32.02 12.89
C TRP A 335 18.50 32.10 14.32
N SER A 336 19.05 33.25 14.71
CA SER A 336 19.25 33.60 16.12
C SER A 336 17.99 34.30 16.60
N GLY A 337 17.39 33.77 17.67
CA GLY A 337 16.11 34.22 18.20
C GLY A 337 16.13 35.64 18.77
N LEU A 338 14.98 36.30 18.61
CA LEU A 338 14.44 37.36 19.45
C LEU A 338 12.96 37.04 19.65
#